data_AF-A0A1X7LWZ6-F1
#
_entry.id   AF-A0A1X7LWZ6-F1
#
_cell.length_a   1.000
_cell.length_b   1.000
_cell.length_c   1.000
_cell.angle_alpha   90.00
_cell.angle_beta   90.00
_cell.angle_gamma   90.00
#
_symmetry.space_group_name_H-M   'P 1'
#
loop_
_entity.id
_entity.type
_entity.pdbx_description
1 polymer ?
#
loop_
_entity_poly.entity_id
_entity_poly.type
_entity_poly.pdbx_seq_one_letter_code
_entity_poly.pdbx_strand_id
1 'polypeptide(L)'
;MREVAVNFNPFLKPWLAPQPNNVAGKGVIEKPGESGNMVWQNRKAEPTQYENDFGDALERVFEAGATELHEVVDGLNRDGFRTPEGTPWSTERLAAEFRLLAD
;
A
#
# COMPACT_ATOMS: atom_id res chain seq x y z
N MET A 1 -15.50 -23.57 -0.18
CA MET A 1 -15.44 -22.10 0.05
C MET A 1 -15.40 -21.45 -1.32
N ARG A 2 -16.16 -20.37 -1.56
CA ARG A 2 -15.96 -19.58 -2.79
C ARG A 2 -14.60 -18.89 -2.67
N GLU A 3 -13.70 -19.15 -3.61
CA GLU A 3 -12.47 -18.39 -3.74
C GLU A 3 -12.86 -16.96 -4.12
N VAL A 4 -12.61 -16.01 -3.22
CA VAL A 4 -12.71 -14.58 -3.54
C VAL A 4 -11.38 -14.21 -4.15
N ALA A 5 -11.39 -13.87 -5.45
CA ALA A 5 -10.23 -13.28 -6.10
C ALA A 5 -9.97 -11.93 -5.44
N VAL A 6 -8.90 -11.85 -4.64
CA VAL A 6 -8.43 -10.61 -4.01
C VAL A 6 -7.21 -10.10 -4.78
N ASN A 7 -7.08 -8.79 -4.95
CA ASN A 7 -5.90 -8.20 -5.59
C ASN A 7 -4.74 -7.97 -4.58
N PHE A 8 -4.74 -8.62 -3.43
CA PHE A 8 -3.67 -8.52 -2.43
C PHE A 8 -3.24 -9.89 -1.95
N ASN A 9 -2.20 -9.94 -1.11
CA ASN A 9 -1.74 -11.20 -0.54
C ASN A 9 -2.59 -11.54 0.70
N PRO A 10 -3.61 -12.42 0.61
CA PRO A 10 -4.43 -12.77 1.77
C PRO A 10 -3.65 -13.59 2.81
N PHE A 11 -2.45 -14.07 2.45
CA PHE A 11 -1.57 -14.86 3.31
C PHE A 11 -0.42 -14.04 3.88
N LEU A 12 -0.43 -12.71 3.72
CA LEU A 12 0.60 -11.83 4.29
C LEU A 12 0.53 -11.93 5.83
N LYS A 13 1.46 -12.70 6.41
CA LYS A 13 1.62 -12.80 7.85
C LYS A 13 2.51 -11.67 8.34
N PRO A 14 2.12 -10.94 9.40
CA PRO A 14 3.07 -10.13 10.16
C PRO A 14 4.26 -11.00 10.55
N TRP A 15 5.44 -10.39 10.66
CA TRP A 15 6.60 -11.12 11.16
C TRP A 15 6.26 -11.75 12.52
N LEU A 16 6.42 -13.05 12.63
CA LEU A 16 6.25 -13.82 13.85
C LEU A 16 7.60 -14.39 14.23
N ALA A 17 7.99 -14.25 15.51
CA ALA A 17 9.20 -14.89 16.01
C ALA A 17 9.15 -16.40 15.70
N PRO A 18 10.20 -16.98 15.10
CA PRO A 18 10.19 -18.39 14.73
C PRO A 18 10.10 -19.25 16.00
N GLN A 19 8.93 -19.88 16.20
CA GLN A 19 8.70 -20.87 17.24
C GLN A 19 9.03 -22.24 16.64
N PRO A 20 10.10 -22.93 17.07
CA PRO A 20 10.43 -24.25 16.57
C PRO A 20 9.28 -25.22 16.90
N ASN A 21 8.64 -25.75 15.87
CA ASN A 21 7.55 -26.71 16.03
C ASN A 21 8.13 -28.13 16.13
N ASN A 22 7.85 -28.81 17.24
CA ASN A 22 8.34 -30.14 17.60
C ASN A 22 7.35 -31.28 17.26
N VAL A 23 6.34 -31.00 16.42
CA VAL A 23 5.33 -31.97 15.97
C VAL A 23 5.58 -32.36 14.52
N ALA A 24 5.76 -33.66 14.26
CA ALA A 24 5.88 -34.21 12.91
C ALA A 24 4.59 -34.02 12.09
N GLY A 25 4.71 -33.76 10.78
CA GLY A 25 3.57 -33.64 9.86
C GLY A 25 3.00 -32.22 9.67
N LYS A 26 3.66 -31.18 10.20
CA LYS A 26 3.26 -29.78 9.98
C LYS A 26 4.02 -29.19 8.79
N GLY A 27 3.39 -29.16 7.62
CA GLY A 27 3.91 -28.60 6.37
C GLY A 27 2.99 -28.89 5.19
N VAL A 28 3.16 -28.18 4.08
CA VAL A 28 2.46 -28.45 2.81
C VAL A 28 3.52 -28.89 1.80
N ILE A 29 3.32 -30.03 1.15
CA ILE A 29 4.10 -30.43 -0.02
C ILE A 29 3.32 -29.95 -1.23
N GLU A 30 3.82 -28.92 -1.89
CA GLU A 30 3.24 -28.41 -3.13
C GLU A 30 3.35 -29.47 -4.22
N LYS A 31 2.27 -29.68 -4.97
CA LYS A 31 2.29 -30.57 -6.14
C LYS A 31 2.88 -29.82 -7.34
N PRO A 32 3.88 -30.38 -8.03
CA PRO A 32 4.44 -29.75 -9.22
C PRO A 32 3.36 -29.45 -10.27
N GLY A 33 3.27 -28.20 -10.72
CA GLY A 33 2.32 -27.75 -11.75
C GLY A 33 0.93 -27.35 -11.23
N GLU A 34 0.62 -27.56 -9.95
CA GLU A 34 -0.63 -27.09 -9.32
C GLU A 34 -0.42 -25.84 -8.45
N SER A 35 0.83 -25.43 -8.20
CA SER A 35 1.13 -24.24 -7.41
C SER A 35 0.86 -22.95 -8.19
N GLY A 36 -0.03 -22.10 -7.67
CA GLY A 36 -0.27 -20.77 -8.24
C GLY A 36 0.90 -19.81 -8.04
N ASN A 37 1.12 -18.89 -8.99
CA ASN A 37 2.05 -17.78 -8.79
C ASN A 37 1.49 -16.85 -7.73
N MET A 38 2.13 -16.84 -6.56
CA MET A 38 1.82 -15.87 -5.52
C MET A 38 2.33 -14.50 -5.96
N VAL A 39 1.43 -13.52 -6.08
CA VAL A 39 1.83 -12.13 -6.31
C VAL A 39 2.58 -11.67 -5.06
N TRP A 40 3.88 -11.45 -5.19
CA TRP A 40 4.72 -10.96 -4.09
C TRP A 40 4.34 -9.50 -3.80
N GLN A 41 3.39 -9.34 -2.89
CA GLN A 41 2.84 -8.04 -2.51
C GLN A 41 2.85 -7.90 -0.99
N ASN A 42 3.29 -6.73 -0.52
CA ASN A 42 3.38 -6.40 0.91
C ASN A 42 2.10 -5.72 1.45
N ARG A 43 1.06 -5.56 0.63
CA ARG A 43 -0.20 -4.93 1.06
C ARG A 43 -1.16 -5.93 1.71
N LYS A 44 -1.75 -5.53 2.84
CA LYS A 44 -2.71 -6.31 3.64
C LYS A 44 -4.16 -6.20 3.13
N ALA A 45 -4.46 -5.18 2.33
CA ALA A 45 -5.79 -4.88 1.79
C ALA A 45 -5.68 -4.19 0.41
N GLU A 46 -6.81 -4.01 -0.28
CA GLU A 46 -6.89 -3.14 -1.45
C GLU A 46 -6.85 -1.66 -1.04
N PRO A 47 -6.28 -0.77 -1.88
CA PRO A 47 -6.32 0.66 -1.62
C PRO A 47 -7.76 1.17 -1.54
N THR A 48 -8.01 2.05 -0.59
CA THR A 48 -9.23 2.84 -0.48
C THR A 48 -9.36 3.80 -1.66
N GLN A 49 -10.57 4.33 -1.89
CA GLN A 49 -10.78 5.34 -2.93
C GLN A 49 -9.90 6.58 -2.70
N TYR A 50 -9.75 7.01 -1.44
CA TYR A 50 -8.88 8.12 -1.08
C TYR A 50 -7.42 7.87 -1.49
N GLU A 51 -6.88 6.68 -1.21
CA GLU A 51 -5.50 6.33 -1.58
C GLU A 51 -5.30 6.30 -3.09
N ASN A 52 -6.29 5.82 -3.86
CA ASN A 52 -6.26 5.87 -5.32
C ASN A 52 -6.28 7.31 -5.83
N ASP A 53 -7.23 8.13 -5.36
CA ASP A 53 -7.35 9.54 -5.78
C ASP A 53 -6.09 10.35 -5.41
N PHE A 54 -5.49 10.04 -4.25
CA PHE A 54 -4.25 10.66 -3.81
C PHE A 54 -3.07 10.23 -4.69
N GLY A 55 -2.97 8.96 -5.05
CA GLY A 55 -2.00 8.44 -6.01
C GLY A 55 -2.08 9.16 -7.36
N ASP A 56 -3.28 9.24 -7.93
CA ASP A 56 -3.53 9.94 -9.20
C ASP A 56 -3.13 11.43 -9.13
N ALA A 57 -3.37 12.09 -7.99
CA ALA A 57 -2.95 13.47 -7.77
C ALA A 57 -1.44 13.61 -7.69
N LEU A 58 -0.75 12.71 -7.00
CA LEU A 58 0.71 12.69 -6.93
C LEU A 58 1.33 12.45 -8.31
N GLU A 59 0.79 11.50 -9.08
CA GLU A 59 1.26 11.22 -10.45
C GLU A 59 1.23 12.47 -11.32
N ARG A 60 0.10 13.20 -11.34
CA ARG A 60 0.00 14.47 -12.10
C ARG A 60 1.02 15.51 -11.65
N VAL A 61 1.23 15.64 -10.33
CA VAL A 61 2.16 16.63 -9.76
C VAL A 61 3.61 16.29 -10.09
N PHE A 62 3.98 15.01 -10.04
CA PHE A 62 5.31 14.53 -10.45
C PHE A 62 5.52 14.65 -11.97
N GLU A 63 4.50 14.33 -12.79
CA GLU A 63 4.55 14.53 -14.25
C GLU A 63 4.73 16.01 -14.63
N ALA A 64 4.20 16.93 -13.82
CA ALA A 64 4.41 18.36 -13.97
C ALA A 64 5.82 18.83 -13.57
N GLY A 65 6.68 17.93 -13.07
CA GLY A 65 8.09 18.18 -12.79
C GLY A 65 8.42 18.49 -11.33
N ALA A 66 7.50 18.28 -10.38
CA ALA A 66 7.84 18.38 -8.97
C ALA A 66 8.90 17.34 -8.59
N THR A 67 9.93 17.74 -7.86
CA THR A 67 11.02 16.86 -7.41
C THR A 67 11.25 16.95 -5.90
N GLU A 68 10.85 18.07 -5.30
CA GLU A 68 10.98 18.34 -3.87
C GLU A 68 9.62 18.36 -3.17
N LEU A 69 9.61 18.07 -1.86
CA LEU A 69 8.36 17.93 -1.08
C LEU A 69 7.47 19.19 -1.13
N HIS A 70 8.07 20.38 -1.09
CA HIS A 70 7.33 21.64 -1.14
C HIS A 70 6.69 21.88 -2.52
N GLU A 71 7.35 21.44 -3.60
CA GLU A 71 6.79 21.51 -4.96
C GLU A 71 5.59 20.58 -5.10
N VAL A 72 5.63 19.43 -4.44
CA VAL A 72 4.49 18.50 -4.39
C VAL A 72 3.31 19.14 -3.65
N VAL A 73 3.55 19.78 -2.51
CA VAL A 73 2.52 20.52 -1.77
C VAL A 73 1.89 21.61 -2.63
N ASP A 74 2.71 22.39 -3.34
CA ASP A 74 2.23 23.45 -4.22
C ASP A 74 1.39 22.89 -5.37
N GLY A 75 1.82 21.76 -5.96
CA GLY A 75 1.09 21.05 -7.01
C GLY A 75 -0.27 20.55 -6.53
N LEU A 76 -0.31 19.83 -5.41
CA LEU A 76 -1.57 19.31 -4.83
C LEU A 76 -2.55 20.44 -4.50
N ASN A 77 -2.05 21.53 -3.91
CA ASN A 77 -2.88 22.68 -3.55
C ASN A 77 -3.44 23.39 -4.79
N ARG A 78 -2.62 23.54 -5.85
CA ARG A 78 -3.00 24.10 -7.15
C ARG A 78 -4.07 23.26 -7.84
N ASP A 79 -3.93 21.94 -7.79
CA ASP A 79 -4.90 20.98 -8.35
C ASP A 79 -6.20 20.89 -7.55
N GLY A 80 -6.28 21.57 -6.41
CA GLY A 80 -7.46 21.55 -5.55
C GLY A 80 -7.56 20.30 -4.68
N PHE A 81 -6.56 19.41 -4.68
CA PHE A 81 -6.53 18.25 -3.81
C PHE A 81 -6.29 18.72 -2.37
N ARG A 82 -7.18 18.36 -1.45
CA ARG A 82 -7.14 18.78 -0.04
C ARG A 82 -6.81 17.60 0.85
N THR A 83 -6.39 17.90 2.08
CA THR A 83 -6.19 16.86 3.09
C THR A 83 -7.50 16.13 3.39
N PRO A 84 -7.48 14.94 4.05
CA PRO A 84 -8.70 14.28 4.52
C PRO A 84 -9.61 15.18 5.36
N GLU A 85 -9.03 16.16 6.07
CA GLU A 85 -9.75 17.14 6.88
C GLU A 85 -10.30 18.33 6.05
N GLY A 86 -10.03 18.37 4.74
CA GLY A 86 -10.46 19.42 3.82
C GLY A 86 -9.57 20.67 3.82
N THR A 87 -8.42 20.63 4.49
CA THR A 87 -7.49 21.78 4.56
C THR A 87 -6.45 21.76 3.42
N PRO A 88 -5.82 22.91 3.09
CA PRO A 88 -4.67 22.92 2.20
C PRO A 88 -3.50 22.11 2.78
N TRP A 89 -2.68 21.55 1.91
CA TRP A 89 -1.48 20.82 2.29
C TRP A 89 -0.39 21.76 2.82
N SER A 90 0.33 21.29 3.83
CA SER A 90 1.65 21.79 4.22
C SER A 90 2.67 20.66 4.08
N THR A 91 3.96 21.00 4.06
CA THR A 91 5.07 20.02 4.00
C THR A 91 5.02 19.03 5.16
N GLU A 92 4.73 19.51 6.37
CA GLU A 92 4.66 18.71 7.59
C GLU A 92 3.49 17.72 7.52
N ARG A 93 2.31 18.19 7.08
CA ARG A 93 1.12 17.35 6.95
C ARG A 93 1.29 16.30 5.86
N LEU A 94 1.93 16.63 4.74
CA LEU A 94 2.22 15.69 3.65
C LEU A 94 3.21 14.60 4.09
N ALA A 95 4.29 14.98 4.78
CA ALA A 95 5.24 14.02 5.35
C ALA A 95 4.57 13.10 6.39
N ALA A 96 3.68 13.65 7.23
CA ALA A 96 2.91 12.87 8.19
C ALA A 96 1.96 11.88 7.50
N GLU A 97 1.35 12.26 6.37
CA GLU A 97 0.50 11.38 5.58
C GLU A 97 1.28 10.20 5.00
N PHE A 98 2.44 10.46 4.39
CA PHE A 98 3.29 9.38 3.87
C PHE A 98 3.75 8.42 4.96
N ARG A 99 4.02 8.94 6.16
CA ARG A 99 4.35 8.08 7.31
C ARG A 99 3.16 7.22 7.74
N LEU A 100 1.96 7.79 7.80
CA LEU A 100 0.74 7.07 8.16
C LEU A 100 0.44 5.92 7.17
N LEU A 101 0.59 6.17 5.87
CA LEU A 101 0.34 5.19 4.81
C LEU A 101 1.41 4.08 4.73
N ALA A 102 2.55 4.25 5.42
CA ALA A 102 3.62 3.26 5.44
C ALA A 102 3.45 2.18 6.53
N ASP A 103 2.55 2.39 7.51
CA ASP A 103 2.33 1.49 8.66
C ASP A 103 1.26 0.39 8.38
#